data_AF-A0A936EEG8-F1
#
_entry.id   AF-A0A936EEG8-F1
#
_cell.length_a   1.000
_cell.length_b   1.000
_cell.length_c   1.000
_cell.angle_alpha   90.00
_cell.angle_beta   90.00
_cell.angle_gamma   90.00
#
_symmetry.space_group_name_H-M   'P 1'
#
loop_
_entity.id
_entity.type
_entity.pdbx_description
1 polymer ?
#
loop_
_entity_poly.entity_id
_entity_poly.type
_entity_poly.pdbx_seq_one_letter_code
_entity_poly.pdbx_strand_id
1 'polypeptide(L)'
;MKHSLGDWLAGNRGEPIWLIVVGAVLVAAGWLLPVQVKSVSPLLLREAGMGSQTLVEYGRSLREADKVGPASLVRDAATQLTLPGADQLAAALASDVQRQPELVPWGGLDPYLEQVFSGETRPAAATPVARPAIQEFLPAKTRDTVRAYLANSRSGAVKALAATAEIDRARRFIPARRAGGQPLDATILMTALLQQGNWLSDSLGREIRARAEAAVAAKDLAPIEEFYYDLLSLARRLNWVQLGEWLRVCPDLKTTGEFAHLLRVSPASMSVLYAASLQSRAPDGVTRYALSFGKAGVAGLESALREGEGAVRQLVLRQVPVNPDSRWPGTFSLPSAFVTQSS
;
A
#
# COMPACT_ATOMS: atom_id res chain seq x y z
N MET A 1 46.84 -33.15 -46.46
CA MET A 1 45.72 -32.92 -45.51
C MET A 1 46.27 -32.59 -44.14
N LYS A 2 46.12 -31.33 -43.70
CA LYS A 2 45.77 -30.88 -42.34
C LYS A 2 46.07 -29.39 -42.24
N HIS A 3 45.00 -28.59 -42.26
CA HIS A 3 45.01 -27.16 -41.98
C HIS A 3 45.73 -26.89 -40.65
N SER A 4 46.61 -25.89 -40.63
CA SER A 4 47.28 -25.44 -39.41
C SER A 4 47.26 -23.91 -39.34
N LEU A 5 46.45 -23.43 -38.40
CA LEU A 5 46.38 -22.15 -37.68
C LEU A 5 46.59 -20.79 -38.37
N GLY A 6 47.29 -20.67 -39.50
CA GLY A 6 47.56 -19.40 -40.17
C GLY A 6 46.41 -18.87 -41.02
N ASP A 7 45.62 -19.78 -41.62
CA ASP A 7 44.55 -19.41 -42.57
C ASP A 7 43.28 -18.88 -41.89
N TRP A 8 43.15 -19.02 -40.56
CA TRP A 8 42.01 -18.44 -39.82
C TRP A 8 42.23 -16.95 -39.52
N LEU A 9 43.48 -16.48 -39.49
CA LEU A 9 43.81 -15.07 -39.22
C LEU A 9 43.97 -14.23 -40.49
N ALA A 10 44.12 -14.86 -41.66
CA ALA A 10 44.25 -14.18 -42.96
C ALA A 10 42.97 -14.26 -43.82
N GLY A 11 41.82 -14.41 -43.16
CA GLY A 11 40.51 -14.40 -43.79
C GLY A 11 40.01 -12.98 -44.02
N ASN A 12 40.08 -12.54 -45.28
CA ASN A 12 39.36 -11.42 -45.86
C ASN A 12 37.93 -11.27 -45.28
N ARG A 13 37.78 -10.46 -44.24
CA ARG A 13 36.49 -10.02 -43.74
C ARG A 13 36.62 -8.55 -43.37
N GLY A 14 35.98 -7.69 -44.16
CA GLY A 14 35.53 -6.40 -43.67
C GLY A 14 34.49 -6.62 -42.58
N GLU A 15 34.89 -7.22 -41.47
CA GLU A 15 34.06 -7.40 -40.29
C GLU A 15 33.73 -6.02 -39.76
N PRO A 16 32.48 -5.80 -39.35
CA PRO A 16 31.89 -4.50 -39.38
C PRO A 16 32.27 -3.76 -38.09
N ILE A 17 33.52 -3.32 -38.00
CA ILE A 17 33.99 -2.40 -36.96
C ILE A 17 33.07 -1.17 -36.93
N TRP A 18 32.57 -0.76 -38.10
CA TRP A 18 31.54 0.27 -38.22
C TRP A 18 30.21 -0.09 -37.55
N LEU A 19 29.78 -1.36 -37.51
CA LEU A 19 28.59 -1.78 -36.74
C LEU A 19 28.83 -1.73 -35.24
N ILE A 20 30.05 -2.02 -34.77
CA ILE A 20 30.40 -1.87 -33.35
C ILE A 20 30.41 -0.39 -32.98
N VAL A 21 30.97 0.47 -33.83
CA VAL A 21 30.98 1.93 -33.61
C VAL A 21 29.57 2.51 -33.68
N VAL A 22 28.76 2.13 -34.68
CA VAL A 22 27.35 2.54 -34.80
C VAL A 22 26.54 2.01 -33.62
N GLY A 23 26.77 0.76 -33.19
CA GLY A 23 26.15 0.18 -32.00
C GLY A 23 26.52 0.94 -30.72
N ALA A 24 27.80 1.28 -30.55
CA ALA A 24 28.27 2.08 -29.41
C ALA A 24 27.68 3.51 -29.43
N VAL A 25 27.57 4.13 -30.60
CA VAL A 25 26.95 5.46 -30.77
C VAL A 25 25.46 5.39 -30.49
N LEU A 26 24.75 4.35 -30.92
CA LEU A 26 23.32 4.17 -30.62
C LEU A 26 23.08 3.91 -29.12
N VAL A 27 23.94 3.13 -28.46
CA VAL A 27 23.88 2.92 -27.01
C VAL A 27 24.18 4.23 -26.26
N ALA A 28 25.22 4.97 -26.66
CA ALA A 28 25.55 6.26 -26.07
C ALA A 28 24.42 7.29 -26.29
N ALA A 29 23.85 7.36 -27.50
CA ALA A 29 22.71 8.21 -27.82
C ALA A 29 21.46 7.81 -27.01
N GLY A 30 21.20 6.51 -26.83
CA GLY A 30 20.13 6.01 -25.97
C GLY A 30 20.34 6.33 -24.49
N TRP A 31 21.59 6.40 -24.04
CA TRP A 31 21.97 6.86 -22.70
C TRP A 31 21.86 8.38 -22.53
N LEU A 32 22.09 9.14 -23.60
CA LEU A 32 21.99 10.60 -23.67
C LEU A 32 20.57 11.09 -23.97
N LEU A 33 19.60 10.20 -24.20
CA LEU A 33 18.19 10.59 -24.34
C LEU A 33 17.72 11.30 -23.04
N PRO A 34 17.13 12.51 -23.15
CA PRO A 34 16.70 13.28 -21.99
C PRO A 34 15.75 12.48 -21.10
N VAL A 35 15.85 12.65 -19.78
CA VAL A 35 14.91 12.05 -18.79
C VAL A 35 13.44 12.30 -19.13
N GLN A 36 13.15 13.35 -19.90
CA GLN A 36 11.83 13.70 -20.43
C GLN A 36 11.18 12.57 -21.25
N VAL A 37 11.96 11.71 -21.93
CA VAL A 37 11.44 10.54 -22.67
C VAL A 37 11.15 9.34 -21.74
N LYS A 38 11.69 9.36 -20.51
CA LYS A 38 11.47 8.37 -19.45
C LYS A 38 10.52 8.89 -18.36
N SER A 39 9.58 9.76 -18.73
CA SER A 39 8.59 10.32 -17.80
C SER A 39 7.17 10.17 -18.35
N VAL A 40 6.18 10.10 -17.48
CA VAL A 40 4.78 10.14 -17.88
C VAL A 40 4.34 11.61 -17.95
N SER A 41 3.68 11.98 -19.06
CA SER A 41 3.07 13.30 -19.20
C SER A 41 1.78 13.39 -18.36
N PRO A 42 1.46 14.55 -17.76
CA PRO A 42 0.18 14.76 -17.08
C PRO A 42 -1.03 14.56 -18.01
N LEU A 43 -0.87 14.80 -19.31
CA LEU A 43 -1.91 14.53 -20.31
C LEU A 43 -2.25 13.04 -20.39
N LEU A 44 -1.26 12.15 -20.33
CA LEU A 44 -1.50 10.71 -20.32
C LEU A 44 -2.22 10.28 -19.04
N LEU A 45 -1.86 10.86 -17.89
CA LEU A 45 -2.57 10.58 -16.63
C LEU A 45 -4.00 11.04 -16.69
N ARG A 46 -4.25 12.25 -17.20
CA ARG A 46 -5.59 12.78 -17.40
C ARG A 46 -6.41 11.88 -18.31
N GLU A 47 -5.87 11.52 -19.47
CA GLU A 47 -6.53 10.63 -20.44
C GLU A 47 -6.87 9.27 -19.80
N ALA A 48 -5.92 8.70 -19.06
CA ALA A 48 -6.12 7.44 -18.36
C ALA A 48 -7.13 7.53 -17.22
N GLY A 49 -7.25 8.71 -16.60
CA GLY A 49 -8.20 9.00 -15.54
C GLY A 49 -9.61 9.28 -16.04
N MET A 50 -9.77 9.74 -17.29
CA MET A 50 -11.09 10.06 -17.85
C MET A 50 -12.03 8.86 -17.81
N GLY A 51 -13.23 9.07 -17.25
CA GLY A 51 -14.25 8.03 -17.10
C GLY A 51 -13.96 6.99 -16.02
N SER A 52 -12.84 7.12 -15.28
CA SER A 52 -12.56 6.29 -14.11
C SER A 52 -13.11 6.91 -12.82
N GLN A 53 -13.25 6.10 -11.77
CA GLN A 53 -13.78 6.56 -10.48
C GLN A 53 -12.83 7.60 -9.86
N THR A 54 -13.39 8.75 -9.48
CA THR A 54 -12.62 9.80 -8.79
C THR A 54 -12.34 9.40 -7.34
N LEU A 55 -11.34 10.03 -6.72
CA LEU A 55 -10.98 9.74 -5.33
C LEU A 55 -12.14 10.00 -4.35
N VAL A 56 -12.91 11.07 -4.58
CA VAL A 56 -14.06 11.42 -3.73
C VAL A 56 -15.21 10.42 -3.92
N GLU A 57 -15.50 10.00 -5.16
CA GLU A 57 -16.48 8.93 -5.42
C GLU A 57 -16.07 7.61 -4.77
N TYR A 58 -14.77 7.29 -4.81
CA TYR A 58 -14.25 6.11 -4.12
C TYR A 58 -14.46 6.21 -2.60
N GLY A 59 -14.17 7.37 -2.00
CA GLY A 59 -14.45 7.62 -0.58
C GLY A 59 -15.93 7.49 -0.22
N ARG A 60 -16.86 7.94 -1.09
CA ARG A 60 -18.29 7.73 -0.92
C ARG A 60 -18.67 6.25 -0.99
N SER A 61 -18.12 5.50 -1.93
CA SER A 61 -18.38 4.05 -2.06
C SER A 61 -17.91 3.25 -0.85
N LEU A 62 -16.78 3.65 -0.22
CA LEU A 62 -16.31 3.05 1.02
C LEU A 62 -17.27 3.35 2.18
N ARG A 63 -17.74 4.59 2.29
CA ARG A 63 -18.73 5.00 3.29
C ARG A 63 -20.05 4.21 3.13
N GLU A 64 -20.54 4.07 1.90
CA GLU A 64 -21.77 3.30 1.58
C GLU A 64 -21.63 1.81 1.90
N ALA A 65 -20.41 1.29 1.95
CA ALA A 65 -20.09 -0.06 2.41
C ALA A 65 -19.81 -0.15 3.92
N ASP A 66 -20.17 0.87 4.69
CA ASP A 66 -19.95 1.00 6.14
C ASP A 66 -18.45 0.96 6.56
N LYS A 67 -17.55 1.32 5.65
CA LYS A 67 -16.10 1.38 5.87
C LYS A 67 -15.63 2.80 6.19
N VAL A 68 -16.12 3.34 7.30
CA VAL A 68 -15.90 4.73 7.74
C VAL A 68 -14.41 5.08 7.91
N GLY A 69 -13.61 4.15 8.43
CA GLY A 69 -12.17 4.30 8.64
C GLY A 69 -11.37 4.44 7.34
N PRO A 70 -11.48 3.48 6.40
CA PRO A 70 -10.90 3.65 5.06
C PRO A 70 -11.39 4.93 4.36
N ALA A 71 -12.69 5.23 4.44
CA ALA A 71 -13.27 6.43 3.85
C ALA A 71 -12.67 7.71 4.46
N SER A 72 -12.35 7.74 5.76
CA SER A 72 -11.75 8.90 6.41
C SER A 72 -10.32 9.17 5.93
N LEU A 73 -9.49 8.15 5.70
CA LEU A 73 -8.15 8.31 5.09
C LEU A 73 -8.23 8.75 3.63
N VAL A 74 -9.18 8.23 2.86
CA VAL A 74 -9.43 8.68 1.49
C VAL A 74 -9.87 10.14 1.47
N ARG A 75 -10.75 10.54 2.40
CA ARG A 75 -11.15 11.94 2.60
C ARG A 75 -9.97 12.82 2.98
N ASP A 76 -9.06 12.37 3.87
CA ASP A 76 -7.87 13.15 4.23
C ASP A 76 -6.97 13.40 3.01
N ALA A 77 -6.78 12.38 2.17
CA ALA A 77 -6.07 12.54 0.90
C ALA A 77 -6.80 13.52 -0.03
N ALA A 78 -8.12 13.41 -0.17
CA ALA A 78 -8.90 14.33 -1.00
C ALA A 78 -8.84 15.79 -0.51
N THR A 79 -8.87 16.00 0.81
CA THR A 79 -8.70 17.32 1.43
C THR A 79 -7.29 17.87 1.21
N GLN A 80 -6.25 17.05 1.41
CA GLN A 80 -4.86 17.43 1.14
C GLN A 80 -4.64 17.85 -0.32
N LEU A 81 -5.35 17.20 -1.25
CA LEU A 81 -5.28 17.48 -2.68
C LEU A 81 -6.24 18.59 -3.15
N THR A 82 -7.04 19.15 -2.24
CA THR A 82 -8.06 20.18 -2.51
C THR A 82 -9.04 19.76 -3.60
N LEU A 83 -9.53 18.52 -3.54
CA LEU A 83 -10.43 17.97 -4.55
C LEU A 83 -11.88 18.47 -4.37
N PRO A 84 -12.61 18.72 -5.48
CA PRO A 84 -14.03 19.04 -5.43
C PRO A 84 -14.83 17.94 -4.71
N GLY A 85 -15.67 18.34 -3.75
CA GLY A 85 -16.51 17.41 -2.98
C GLY A 85 -15.83 16.76 -1.76
N ALA A 86 -14.56 17.07 -1.48
CA ALA A 86 -13.89 16.63 -0.25
C ALA A 86 -14.62 17.10 1.02
N ASP A 87 -15.10 18.35 1.04
CA ASP A 87 -15.84 18.92 2.18
C ASP A 87 -17.19 18.24 2.40
N GLN A 88 -17.90 17.89 1.31
CA GLN A 88 -19.16 17.16 1.39
C GLN A 88 -18.96 15.74 1.94
N LEU A 89 -17.89 15.07 1.51
CA LEU A 89 -17.51 13.77 2.04
C LEU A 89 -17.14 13.86 3.53
N ALA A 90 -16.39 14.91 3.93
CA ALA A 90 -16.05 15.16 5.32
C ALA A 90 -17.28 15.39 6.20
N ALA A 91 -18.22 16.25 5.75
CA ALA A 91 -19.45 16.52 6.47
C ALA A 91 -20.30 15.26 6.67
N ALA A 92 -20.37 14.40 5.64
CA ALA A 92 -21.15 13.19 5.72
C ALA A 92 -20.49 12.09 6.59
N LEU A 93 -19.15 11.96 6.56
CA LEU A 93 -18.47 11.08 7.50
C LEU A 93 -18.63 11.55 8.96
N ALA A 94 -18.65 12.87 9.19
CA ALA A 94 -18.91 13.43 10.50
C ALA A 94 -20.34 13.11 11.01
N SER A 95 -21.33 13.09 10.12
CA SER A 95 -22.70 12.68 10.50
C SER A 95 -22.81 11.17 10.76
N ASP A 96 -22.05 10.33 10.06
CA ASP A 96 -21.97 8.89 10.35
C ASP A 96 -21.41 8.62 11.75
N VAL A 97 -20.32 9.31 12.11
CA VAL A 97 -19.70 9.22 13.44
C VAL A 97 -20.69 9.60 14.54
N GLN A 98 -21.58 10.58 14.30
CA GLN A 98 -22.62 10.96 15.26
C GLN A 98 -23.74 9.92 15.35
N ARG A 99 -24.07 9.25 14.26
CA ARG A 99 -25.16 8.25 14.20
C ARG A 99 -24.73 6.90 14.78
N GLN A 100 -23.48 6.50 14.58
CA GLN A 100 -22.96 5.18 14.95
C GLN A 100 -21.59 5.31 15.65
N PRO A 101 -21.54 5.93 16.85
CA PRO A 101 -20.28 6.14 17.57
C PRO A 101 -19.55 4.83 17.95
N GLU A 102 -20.28 3.72 18.05
CA GLU A 102 -19.75 2.40 18.35
C GLU A 102 -18.83 1.81 17.26
N LEU A 103 -18.93 2.29 16.02
CA LEU A 103 -18.11 1.80 14.90
C LEU A 103 -16.77 2.52 14.78
N VAL A 104 -16.65 3.68 15.42
CA VAL A 104 -15.48 4.55 15.33
C VAL A 104 -14.17 3.85 15.76
N PRO A 105 -14.12 3.09 16.87
CA PRO A 105 -12.87 2.46 17.33
C PRO A 105 -12.28 1.50 16.29
N TRP A 106 -13.14 0.74 15.60
CA TRP A 106 -12.73 -0.24 14.61
C TRP A 106 -12.57 0.34 13.21
N GLY A 107 -13.23 1.48 12.93
CA GLY A 107 -13.23 2.11 11.61
C GLY A 107 -14.31 1.56 10.67
N GLY A 108 -15.38 0.98 11.20
CA GLY A 108 -16.48 0.41 10.42
C GLY A 108 -17.04 -0.88 11.03
N LEU A 109 -18.00 -1.48 10.33
CA LEU A 109 -18.61 -2.76 10.71
C LEU A 109 -17.67 -3.94 10.42
N ASP A 110 -17.52 -4.83 11.40
CA ASP A 110 -16.88 -6.14 11.22
C ASP A 110 -17.65 -7.19 12.05
N PRO A 111 -18.38 -8.12 11.40
CA PRO A 111 -19.17 -9.13 12.09
C PRO A 111 -18.34 -10.08 12.98
N TYR A 112 -17.07 -10.34 12.64
CA TYR A 112 -16.20 -11.20 13.45
C TYR A 112 -15.77 -10.48 14.72
N LEU A 113 -15.45 -9.20 14.64
CA LEU A 113 -15.14 -8.41 15.83
C LEU A 113 -16.34 -8.31 16.76
N GLU A 114 -17.56 -8.16 16.25
CA GLU A 114 -18.77 -8.17 17.08
C GLU A 114 -18.96 -9.51 17.82
N GLN A 115 -18.64 -10.62 17.15
CA GLN A 115 -18.71 -11.94 17.77
C GLN A 115 -17.65 -12.12 18.88
N VAL A 116 -16.42 -11.65 18.64
CA VAL A 116 -15.30 -11.80 19.58
C VAL A 116 -15.41 -10.82 20.74
N PHE A 117 -15.77 -9.57 20.47
CA PHE A 117 -15.83 -8.47 21.42
C PHE A 117 -17.27 -8.14 21.79
N SER A 118 -17.89 -9.06 22.52
CA SER A 118 -19.21 -8.86 23.12
C SER A 118 -19.13 -8.34 24.56
N GLY A 119 -20.18 -7.62 24.99
CA GLY A 119 -20.34 -7.13 26.36
C GLY A 119 -19.20 -6.23 26.83
N GLU A 120 -18.57 -6.58 27.95
CA GLU A 120 -17.55 -5.77 28.66
C GLU A 120 -16.20 -5.66 27.94
N THR A 121 -15.99 -6.41 26.85
CA THR A 121 -14.76 -6.32 26.03
C THR A 121 -14.91 -5.45 24.80
N ARG A 122 -16.10 -4.89 24.58
CA ARG A 122 -16.33 -3.92 23.51
C ARG A 122 -15.51 -2.64 23.81
N PRO A 123 -14.75 -2.12 22.84
CA PRO A 123 -14.08 -0.84 23.00
C PRO A 123 -15.08 0.26 23.38
N ALA A 124 -14.67 1.13 24.30
CA ALA A 124 -15.50 2.28 24.65
C ALA A 124 -15.64 3.21 23.43
N ALA A 125 -16.88 3.51 23.04
CA ALA A 125 -17.22 4.49 21.99
C ALA A 125 -16.86 5.95 22.39
N ALA A 126 -16.16 6.15 23.51
CA ALA A 126 -16.00 7.43 24.20
C ALA A 126 -15.06 8.42 23.48
N THR A 127 -14.56 8.13 22.28
CA THR A 127 -13.65 9.03 21.56
C THR A 127 -14.09 9.18 20.10
N PRO A 128 -14.28 10.41 19.60
CA PRO A 128 -14.71 10.67 18.22
C PRO A 128 -13.61 10.42 17.17
N VAL A 129 -12.51 9.78 17.56
CA VAL A 129 -11.34 9.52 16.71
C VAL A 129 -11.05 8.04 16.73
N ALA A 130 -10.95 7.43 15.54
CA ALA A 130 -10.60 6.03 15.40
C ALA A 130 -9.23 5.74 16.03
N ARG A 131 -9.14 4.65 16.79
CA ARG A 131 -7.92 4.27 17.52
C ARG A 131 -7.08 3.32 16.67
N PRO A 132 -5.75 3.37 16.79
CA PRO A 132 -4.90 2.36 16.18
C PRO A 132 -5.28 0.95 16.66
N ALA A 133 -5.39 0.01 15.72
CA ALA A 133 -5.89 -1.34 15.98
C ALA A 133 -5.16 -2.01 17.15
N ILE A 134 -3.84 -1.84 17.25
CA ILE A 134 -3.06 -2.47 18.32
C ILE A 134 -3.52 -2.06 19.72
N GLN A 135 -4.00 -0.83 19.91
CA GLN A 135 -4.41 -0.34 21.23
C GLN A 135 -5.58 -1.15 21.78
N GLU A 136 -6.46 -1.63 20.91
CA GLU A 136 -7.61 -2.45 21.30
C GLU A 136 -7.18 -3.86 21.73
N PHE A 137 -6.04 -4.37 21.24
CA PHE A 137 -5.49 -5.70 21.57
C PHE A 137 -4.49 -5.68 22.75
N LEU A 138 -4.09 -4.52 23.26
CA LEU A 138 -3.15 -4.39 24.38
C LEU A 138 -3.72 -4.67 25.79
N PRO A 139 -5.03 -4.59 26.08
CA PRO A 139 -5.55 -5.00 27.38
C PRO A 139 -5.46 -6.52 27.57
N ALA A 140 -5.12 -6.97 28.78
CA ALA A 140 -4.99 -8.40 29.10
C ALA A 140 -6.30 -9.16 28.86
N LYS A 141 -7.42 -8.60 29.36
CA LYS A 141 -8.76 -9.17 29.18
C LYS A 141 -9.10 -9.39 27.70
N THR A 142 -8.79 -8.41 26.85
CA THR A 142 -8.98 -8.52 25.39
C THR A 142 -8.16 -9.68 24.83
N ARG A 143 -6.86 -9.77 25.16
CA ARG A 143 -6.01 -10.86 24.65
C ARG A 143 -6.50 -12.23 25.08
N ASP A 144 -6.97 -12.36 26.32
CA ASP A 144 -7.50 -13.62 26.83
C ASP A 144 -8.79 -14.02 26.11
N THR A 145 -9.70 -13.05 25.84
CA THR A 145 -10.90 -13.27 25.03
C THR A 145 -10.56 -13.73 23.61
N VAL A 146 -9.67 -13.02 22.92
CA VAL A 146 -9.27 -13.38 21.55
C VAL A 146 -8.60 -14.75 21.53
N ARG A 147 -7.73 -15.04 22.50
CA ARG A 147 -7.07 -16.34 22.62
C ARG A 147 -8.07 -17.47 22.83
N ALA A 148 -9.05 -17.28 23.71
CA ALA A 148 -10.11 -18.26 23.97
C ALA A 148 -10.98 -18.50 22.72
N TYR A 149 -11.32 -17.43 21.99
CA TYR A 149 -12.05 -17.54 20.73
C TYR A 149 -11.25 -18.34 19.68
N LEU A 150 -9.98 -17.97 19.46
CA LEU A 150 -9.13 -18.60 18.46
C LEU A 150 -8.75 -20.05 18.79
N ALA A 151 -8.72 -20.42 20.08
CA ALA A 151 -8.47 -21.80 20.52
C ALA A 151 -9.49 -22.80 19.94
N ASN A 152 -10.70 -22.34 19.64
CA ASN A 152 -11.76 -23.15 19.02
C ASN A 152 -11.70 -23.19 17.49
N SER A 153 -10.77 -22.46 16.85
CA SER A 153 -10.66 -22.44 15.39
C SER A 153 -10.22 -23.79 14.84
N ARG A 154 -10.85 -24.22 13.75
CA ARG A 154 -10.46 -25.42 12.98
C ARG A 154 -9.39 -25.13 11.93
N SER A 155 -9.05 -23.87 11.69
CA SER A 155 -8.07 -23.47 10.67
C SER A 155 -6.64 -23.83 11.10
N GLY A 156 -5.94 -24.61 10.27
CA GLY A 156 -4.53 -24.93 10.50
C GLY A 156 -3.63 -23.69 10.50
N ALA A 157 -3.95 -22.69 9.68
CA ALA A 157 -3.21 -21.42 9.64
C ALA A 157 -3.32 -20.65 10.97
N VAL A 158 -4.53 -20.56 11.52
CA VAL A 158 -4.78 -19.90 12.81
C VAL A 158 -4.08 -20.63 13.95
N LYS A 159 -4.11 -21.97 13.96
CA LYS A 159 -3.39 -22.78 14.95
C LYS A 159 -1.88 -22.59 14.87
N ALA A 160 -1.31 -22.57 13.66
CA ALA A 160 0.12 -22.33 13.45
C ALA A 160 0.53 -20.95 13.97
N LEU A 161 -0.26 -19.91 13.67
CA LEU A 161 -0.04 -18.56 14.19
C LEU A 161 -0.11 -18.51 15.72
N ALA A 162 -1.17 -19.07 16.32
CA ALA A 162 -1.31 -19.10 17.77
C ALA A 162 -0.15 -19.84 18.47
N ALA A 163 0.36 -20.91 17.86
CA ALA A 163 1.50 -21.67 18.39
C ALA A 163 2.81 -20.88 18.40
N THR A 164 2.95 -19.83 17.57
CA THR A 164 4.15 -18.95 17.62
C THR A 164 4.28 -18.19 18.93
N ALA A 165 3.18 -18.02 19.69
CA ALA A 165 3.21 -17.36 21.00
C ALA A 165 4.03 -18.14 22.04
N GLU A 166 4.22 -19.45 21.85
CA GLU A 166 4.99 -20.32 22.74
C GLU A 166 6.50 -20.31 22.44
N ILE A 167 6.94 -19.55 21.44
CA ILE A 167 8.35 -19.50 21.01
C ILE A 167 9.11 -18.44 21.82
N ASP A 168 10.14 -18.88 22.54
CA ASP A 168 11.03 -18.01 23.34
C ASP A 168 12.21 -17.44 22.55
N ARG A 169 12.57 -18.04 21.42
CA ARG A 169 13.69 -17.59 20.59
C ARG A 169 13.20 -16.51 19.62
N ALA A 170 13.36 -15.26 20.01
CA ALA A 170 13.03 -14.07 19.23
C ALA A 170 14.24 -13.11 19.18
N ARG A 171 14.39 -12.34 18.10
CA ARG A 171 15.53 -11.43 17.88
C ARG A 171 15.17 -9.97 18.13
N ARG A 172 13.97 -9.56 17.72
CA ARG A 172 13.46 -8.18 17.78
C ARG A 172 12.45 -8.00 18.89
N PHE A 173 11.71 -9.04 19.25
CA PHE A 173 10.69 -9.00 20.29
C PHE A 173 11.13 -9.63 21.60
N ILE A 174 10.53 -9.15 22.69
CA ILE A 174 10.43 -9.91 23.92
C ILE A 174 9.40 -11.04 23.69
N PRO A 175 9.71 -12.31 24.03
CA PRO A 175 8.78 -13.43 23.84
C PRO A 175 7.40 -13.19 24.46
N ALA A 176 6.35 -13.63 23.76
CA ALA A 176 4.97 -13.27 24.06
C ALA A 176 4.51 -13.63 25.48
N ARG A 177 4.98 -14.77 26.01
CA ARG A 177 4.64 -15.26 27.36
C ARG A 177 5.48 -14.65 28.49
N ARG A 178 6.48 -13.82 28.17
CA ARG A 178 7.35 -13.19 29.17
C ARG A 178 6.83 -11.81 29.56
N ALA A 179 7.31 -11.33 30.71
CA ALA A 179 7.06 -9.94 31.13
C ALA A 179 7.58 -8.98 30.04
N GLY A 180 6.71 -8.07 29.58
CA GLY A 180 7.01 -7.17 28.45
C GLY A 180 6.70 -7.73 27.05
N GLY A 181 6.31 -9.00 26.93
CA GLY A 181 5.95 -9.66 25.66
C GLY A 181 4.56 -9.32 25.10
N GLN A 182 3.81 -8.45 25.78
CA GLN A 182 2.42 -8.11 25.45
C GLN A 182 2.24 -7.56 24.01
N PRO A 183 3.15 -6.72 23.47
CA PRO A 183 3.02 -6.27 22.08
C PRO A 183 3.14 -7.41 21.06
N LEU A 184 4.00 -8.39 21.31
CA LEU A 184 4.12 -9.57 20.45
C LEU A 184 2.87 -10.45 20.56
N ASP A 185 2.42 -10.75 21.78
CA ASP A 185 1.19 -11.52 22.05
C ASP A 185 -0.03 -10.88 21.34
N ALA A 186 -0.21 -9.57 21.50
CA ALA A 186 -1.27 -8.81 20.83
C ALA A 186 -1.16 -8.91 19.29
N THR A 187 0.04 -8.80 18.74
CA THR A 187 0.26 -8.86 17.29
C THR A 187 0.00 -10.25 16.72
N ILE A 188 0.40 -11.31 17.43
CA ILE A 188 0.12 -12.71 17.05
C ILE A 188 -1.39 -12.95 17.03
N LEU A 189 -2.10 -12.55 18.09
CA LEU A 189 -3.55 -12.71 18.20
C LEU A 189 -4.30 -11.90 17.13
N MET A 190 -3.89 -10.65 16.87
CA MET A 190 -4.44 -9.82 15.81
C MET A 190 -4.21 -10.43 14.43
N THR A 191 -3.01 -10.95 14.15
CA THR A 191 -2.71 -11.66 12.89
C THR A 191 -3.60 -12.88 12.71
N ALA A 192 -3.75 -13.69 13.75
CA ALA A 192 -4.58 -14.88 13.72
C ALA A 192 -6.06 -14.54 13.50
N LEU A 193 -6.54 -13.43 14.08
CA LEU A 193 -7.90 -12.95 13.86
C LEU A 193 -8.11 -12.40 12.43
N LEU A 194 -7.14 -11.66 11.89
CA LEU A 194 -7.15 -11.20 10.48
C LEU A 194 -7.19 -12.40 9.51
N GLN A 195 -6.43 -13.46 9.81
CA GLN A 195 -6.43 -14.70 9.03
C GLN A 195 -7.77 -15.46 9.12
N GLN A 196 -8.39 -15.49 10.31
CA GLN A 196 -9.70 -16.13 10.53
C GLN A 196 -10.84 -15.36 9.84
N GLY A 197 -10.81 -14.03 9.88
CA GLY A 197 -11.81 -13.13 9.29
C GLY A 197 -11.62 -12.87 7.78
N ASN A 198 -10.71 -13.58 7.12
CA ASN A 198 -10.41 -13.45 5.69
C ASN A 198 -10.07 -12.00 5.27
N TRP A 199 -9.30 -11.30 6.11
CA TRP A 199 -8.81 -9.96 5.83
C TRP A 199 -7.54 -9.94 4.99
N LEU A 200 -6.82 -11.06 4.94
CA LEU A 200 -5.58 -11.20 4.19
C LEU A 200 -5.91 -11.62 2.76
N SER A 201 -5.18 -11.07 1.78
CA SER A 201 -5.23 -11.64 0.43
C SER A 201 -4.79 -13.11 0.44
N ASP A 202 -5.26 -13.89 -0.53
CA ASP A 202 -4.96 -15.32 -0.60
C ASP A 202 -3.44 -15.61 -0.66
N SER A 203 -2.68 -14.80 -1.38
CA SER A 203 -1.22 -14.94 -1.47
C SER A 203 -0.55 -14.59 -0.16
N LEU A 204 -0.92 -13.46 0.45
CA LEU A 204 -0.37 -13.01 1.72
C LEU A 204 -0.66 -13.99 2.86
N GLY A 205 -1.91 -14.47 2.96
CA GLY A 205 -2.32 -15.45 3.96
C GLY A 205 -1.57 -16.78 3.83
N ARG A 206 -1.33 -17.26 2.60
CA ARG A 206 -0.49 -18.45 2.37
C ARG A 206 0.96 -18.23 2.80
N GLU A 207 1.55 -17.08 2.48
CA GLU A 207 2.92 -16.78 2.87
C GLU A 207 3.05 -16.69 4.39
N ILE A 208 2.17 -15.94 5.06
CA ILE A 208 2.12 -15.82 6.52
C ILE A 208 1.98 -17.20 7.18
N ARG A 209 1.07 -18.03 6.69
CA ARG A 209 0.90 -19.42 7.18
C ARG A 209 2.21 -20.20 7.07
N ALA A 210 2.85 -20.18 5.90
CA ALA A 210 4.10 -20.91 5.67
C ALA A 210 5.22 -20.43 6.61
N ARG A 211 5.33 -19.11 6.85
CA ARG A 211 6.29 -18.55 7.82
C ARG A 211 5.98 -18.99 9.25
N ALA A 212 4.71 -19.01 9.64
CA ALA A 212 4.29 -19.45 10.98
C ALA A 212 4.61 -20.94 11.20
N GLU A 213 4.28 -21.81 10.24
CA GLU A 213 4.59 -23.24 10.30
C GLU A 213 6.11 -23.47 10.37
N ALA A 214 6.90 -22.74 9.58
CA ALA A 214 8.36 -22.81 9.63
C ALA A 214 8.92 -22.34 11.00
N ALA A 215 8.37 -21.28 11.58
CA ALA A 215 8.77 -20.78 12.89
C ALA A 215 8.48 -21.80 14.00
N VAL A 216 7.29 -22.41 13.98
CA VAL A 216 6.88 -23.46 14.92
C VAL A 216 7.77 -24.69 14.79
N ALA A 217 8.05 -25.15 13.55
CA ALA A 217 8.92 -26.30 13.32
C ALA A 217 10.36 -26.06 13.80
N ALA A 218 10.89 -24.85 13.57
CA ALA A 218 12.23 -24.47 14.00
C ALA A 218 12.33 -24.10 15.49
N LYS A 219 11.19 -23.90 16.18
CA LYS A 219 11.12 -23.27 17.51
C LYS A 219 11.90 -21.95 17.58
N ASP A 220 11.85 -21.19 16.49
CA ASP A 220 12.53 -19.90 16.32
C ASP A 220 11.57 -18.96 15.59
N LEU A 221 11.36 -17.76 16.13
CA LEU A 221 10.43 -16.79 15.58
C LEU A 221 10.96 -16.15 14.29
N ALA A 222 12.27 -16.26 14.02
CA ALA A 222 12.95 -15.61 12.91
C ALA A 222 12.24 -15.68 11.54
N PRO A 223 11.58 -16.79 11.12
CA PRO A 223 10.90 -16.86 9.82
C PRO A 223 9.72 -15.90 9.66
N ILE A 224 9.04 -15.51 10.74
CA ILE A 224 7.83 -14.66 10.73
C ILE A 224 8.00 -13.34 11.51
N GLU A 225 9.04 -13.23 12.32
CA GLU A 225 9.22 -12.12 13.27
C GLU A 225 9.24 -10.74 12.59
N GLU A 226 9.82 -10.63 11.39
CA GLU A 226 9.84 -9.39 10.63
C GLU A 226 8.43 -8.94 10.24
N PHE A 227 7.58 -9.85 9.79
CA PHE A 227 6.18 -9.54 9.49
C PHE A 227 5.43 -9.06 10.73
N TYR A 228 5.64 -9.68 11.90
CA TYR A 228 5.02 -9.18 13.14
C TYR A 228 5.48 -7.77 13.49
N TYR A 229 6.75 -7.44 13.25
CA TYR A 229 7.24 -6.09 13.46
C TYR A 229 6.58 -5.08 12.51
N ASP A 230 6.47 -5.42 11.23
CA ASP A 230 5.86 -4.55 10.22
C ASP A 230 4.36 -4.38 10.47
N LEU A 231 3.65 -5.47 10.79
CA LEU A 231 2.23 -5.44 11.13
C LEU A 231 1.99 -4.60 12.40
N LEU A 232 2.81 -4.75 13.43
CA LEU A 232 2.72 -3.91 14.63
C LEU A 232 2.94 -2.43 14.29
N SER A 233 3.89 -2.11 13.40
CA SER A 233 4.14 -0.74 12.94
C SER A 233 2.91 -0.15 12.21
N LEU A 234 2.23 -0.94 11.38
CA LEU A 234 1.01 -0.55 10.68
C LEU A 234 -0.17 -0.40 11.65
N ALA A 235 -0.39 -1.36 12.53
CA ALA A 235 -1.48 -1.38 13.51
C ALA A 235 -1.37 -0.26 14.57
N ARG A 236 -0.20 0.36 14.71
CA ARG A 236 0.01 1.58 15.50
C ARG A 236 -0.46 2.85 14.80
N ARG A 237 -0.85 2.79 13.53
CA ARG A 237 -1.26 3.93 12.70
C ARG A 237 -2.65 3.75 12.10
N LEU A 238 -3.01 2.52 11.78
CA LEU A 238 -4.29 2.16 11.17
C LEU A 238 -5.22 1.56 12.22
N ASN A 239 -6.52 1.89 12.15
CA ASN A 239 -7.55 1.12 12.84
C ASN A 239 -7.76 -0.25 12.17
N TRP A 240 -8.62 -1.08 12.75
CA TRP A 240 -8.81 -2.46 12.28
C TRP A 240 -9.28 -2.55 10.83
N VAL A 241 -10.34 -1.82 10.47
CA VAL A 241 -10.92 -1.89 9.12
C VAL A 241 -9.96 -1.27 8.10
N GLN A 242 -9.23 -0.20 8.45
CA GLN A 242 -8.17 0.35 7.59
C GLN A 242 -7.05 -0.65 7.33
N LEU A 243 -6.58 -1.32 8.38
CA LEU A 243 -5.56 -2.35 8.28
C LEU A 243 -6.05 -3.53 7.42
N GLY A 244 -7.26 -4.02 7.70
CA GLY A 244 -7.88 -5.12 6.99
C GLY A 244 -8.08 -4.85 5.50
N GLU A 245 -8.64 -3.70 5.13
CA GLU A 245 -8.86 -3.34 3.73
C GLU A 245 -7.56 -3.24 2.94
N TRP A 246 -6.50 -2.70 3.55
CA TRP A 246 -5.19 -2.64 2.89
C TRP A 246 -4.53 -4.02 2.76
N LEU A 247 -4.59 -4.85 3.80
CA LEU A 247 -4.06 -6.22 3.76
C LEU A 247 -4.81 -7.13 2.77
N ARG A 248 -6.08 -6.83 2.49
CA ARG A 248 -6.90 -7.57 1.52
C ARG A 248 -6.41 -7.40 0.08
N VAL A 249 -5.80 -6.26 -0.23
CA VAL A 249 -5.19 -5.98 -1.56
C VAL A 249 -3.67 -6.15 -1.58
N CYS A 250 -3.04 -6.37 -0.41
CA CYS A 250 -1.59 -6.56 -0.30
C CYS A 250 -1.17 -7.94 -0.82
N PRO A 251 -0.24 -8.05 -1.78
CA PRO A 251 0.10 -9.33 -2.40
C PRO A 251 1.05 -10.19 -1.54
N ASP A 252 1.96 -9.59 -0.77
CA ASP A 252 3.06 -10.32 -0.12
C ASP A 252 3.64 -9.62 1.12
N LEU A 253 4.49 -10.35 1.85
CA LEU A 253 5.17 -9.85 3.04
C LEU A 253 6.11 -8.67 2.75
N LYS A 254 6.76 -8.68 1.59
CA LYS A 254 7.68 -7.62 1.16
C LYS A 254 6.96 -6.27 1.06
N THR A 255 5.80 -6.26 0.41
CA THR A 255 4.96 -5.08 0.23
C THR A 255 4.46 -4.56 1.58
N THR A 256 4.13 -5.46 2.50
CA THR A 256 3.75 -5.10 3.88
C THR A 256 4.88 -4.35 4.58
N GLY A 257 6.11 -4.85 4.51
CA GLY A 257 7.27 -4.20 5.12
C GLY A 257 7.65 -2.87 4.46
N GLU A 258 7.59 -2.80 3.12
CA GLU A 258 7.84 -1.56 2.38
C GLU A 258 6.82 -0.46 2.73
N PHE A 259 5.54 -0.81 2.83
CA PHE A 259 4.50 0.13 3.22
C PHE A 259 4.68 0.57 4.68
N ALA A 260 4.97 -0.36 5.60
CA ALA A 260 5.25 -0.04 6.99
C ALA A 260 6.47 0.90 7.13
N HIS A 261 7.50 0.70 6.31
CA HIS A 261 8.65 1.58 6.23
C HIS A 261 8.23 2.99 5.77
N LEU A 262 7.50 3.10 4.66
CA LEU A 262 7.02 4.37 4.11
C LEU A 262 6.20 5.17 5.14
N LEU A 263 5.28 4.52 5.86
CA LEU A 263 4.45 5.18 6.88
C LEU A 263 5.25 5.61 8.13
N ARG A 264 6.43 5.02 8.35
CA ARG A 264 7.33 5.42 9.43
C ARG A 264 8.19 6.62 9.02
N VAL A 265 8.71 6.63 7.80
CA VAL A 265 9.62 7.69 7.32
C VAL A 265 8.90 8.91 6.76
N SER A 266 7.67 8.76 6.26
CA SER A 266 6.83 9.87 5.78
C SER A 266 5.39 9.75 6.28
N PRO A 267 5.12 9.96 7.59
CA PRO A 267 3.77 9.88 8.14
C PRO A 267 2.78 10.84 7.47
N ALA A 268 3.26 12.01 7.02
CA ALA A 268 2.44 13.02 6.33
C ALA A 268 1.89 12.52 4.98
N SER A 269 2.52 11.53 4.35
CA SER A 269 2.08 10.97 3.07
C SER A 269 1.15 9.77 3.24
N MET A 270 0.79 9.40 4.48
CA MET A 270 0.03 8.20 4.78
C MET A 270 -1.30 8.12 4.02
N SER A 271 -2.11 9.18 4.06
CA SER A 271 -3.41 9.21 3.41
C SER A 271 -3.29 9.04 1.90
N VAL A 272 -2.32 9.70 1.27
CA VAL A 272 -2.02 9.59 -0.17
C VAL A 272 -1.59 8.17 -0.54
N LEU A 273 -0.63 7.60 0.20
CA LEU A 273 -0.12 6.25 -0.07
C LEU A 273 -1.20 5.17 0.14
N TYR A 274 -2.00 5.31 1.19
CA TYR A 274 -3.11 4.42 1.49
C TYR A 274 -4.19 4.49 0.39
N ALA A 275 -4.63 5.70 0.04
CA ALA A 275 -5.63 5.92 -0.99
C ALA A 275 -5.18 5.41 -2.36
N ALA A 276 -3.95 5.71 -2.77
CA ALA A 276 -3.39 5.22 -4.03
C ALA A 276 -3.31 3.69 -4.06
N SER A 277 -2.93 3.05 -2.94
CA SER A 277 -2.87 1.59 -2.83
C SER A 277 -4.24 0.95 -3.04
N LEU A 278 -5.27 1.45 -2.35
CA LEU A 278 -6.61 0.89 -2.43
C LEU A 278 -7.27 1.15 -3.79
N GLN A 279 -7.17 2.38 -4.31
CA GLN A 279 -7.81 2.75 -5.56
C GLN A 279 -7.18 2.02 -6.75
N SER A 280 -5.85 1.88 -6.78
CA SER A 280 -5.17 1.12 -7.84
C SER A 280 -5.31 -0.39 -7.69
N ARG A 281 -5.62 -0.88 -6.47
CA ARG A 281 -5.50 -2.29 -6.07
C ARG A 281 -4.12 -2.90 -6.34
N ALA A 282 -3.07 -2.07 -6.32
CA ALA A 282 -1.70 -2.45 -6.62
C ALA A 282 -0.72 -1.84 -5.58
N PRO A 283 -0.83 -2.22 -4.29
CA PRO A 283 0.01 -1.65 -3.24
C PRO A 283 1.50 -1.89 -3.47
N ASP A 284 1.91 -3.02 -4.08
CA ASP A 284 3.30 -3.33 -4.41
C ASP A 284 3.89 -2.35 -5.43
N GLY A 285 3.08 -1.95 -6.40
CA GLY A 285 3.48 -0.96 -7.37
C GLY A 285 3.50 0.45 -6.77
N VAL A 286 2.58 0.77 -5.86
CA VAL A 286 2.57 2.06 -5.13
C VAL A 286 3.79 2.18 -4.22
N THR A 287 4.11 1.14 -3.43
CA THR A 287 5.30 1.15 -2.55
C THR A 287 6.58 1.24 -3.37
N ARG A 288 6.70 0.45 -4.44
CA ARG A 288 7.86 0.49 -5.35
C ARG A 288 8.05 1.87 -5.96
N TYR A 289 6.96 2.49 -6.43
CA TYR A 289 7.01 3.81 -7.03
C TYR A 289 7.45 4.88 -6.02
N ALA A 290 6.81 4.89 -4.84
CA ALA A 290 7.13 5.84 -3.77
C ALA A 290 8.56 5.68 -3.23
N LEU A 291 9.06 4.44 -3.10
CA LEU A 291 10.43 4.17 -2.67
C LEU A 291 11.46 4.56 -3.74
N SER A 292 11.16 4.31 -5.02
CA SER A 292 12.09 4.60 -6.13
C SER A 292 12.29 6.10 -6.35
N PHE A 293 11.25 6.90 -6.15
CA PHE A 293 11.27 8.34 -6.45
C PHE A 293 11.12 9.24 -5.20
N GLY A 294 11.03 8.66 -4.01
CA GLY A 294 10.92 9.40 -2.74
C GLY A 294 9.79 10.44 -2.75
N LYS A 295 10.11 11.68 -2.37
CA LYS A 295 9.14 12.80 -2.36
C LYS A 295 8.53 13.08 -3.73
N ALA A 296 9.31 12.94 -4.82
CA ALA A 296 8.79 13.10 -6.17
C ALA A 296 7.84 11.97 -6.56
N GLY A 297 8.07 10.76 -6.04
CA GLY A 297 7.13 9.63 -6.17
C GLY A 297 5.79 9.92 -5.49
N VAL A 298 5.82 10.41 -4.26
CA VAL A 298 4.59 10.83 -3.57
C VAL A 298 3.86 11.93 -4.35
N ALA A 299 4.56 12.98 -4.79
CA ALA A 299 3.97 14.04 -5.61
C ALA A 299 3.37 13.51 -6.93
N GLY A 300 4.01 12.52 -7.55
CA GLY A 300 3.46 11.86 -8.74
C GLY A 300 2.16 11.11 -8.44
N LEU A 301 2.10 10.39 -7.31
CA LEU A 301 0.87 9.73 -6.85
C LEU A 301 -0.24 10.74 -6.55
N GLU A 302 0.10 11.88 -5.93
CA GLU A 302 -0.84 12.98 -5.73
C GLU A 302 -1.40 13.52 -7.05
N SER A 303 -0.56 13.73 -8.07
CA SER A 303 -1.00 14.12 -9.41
C SER A 303 -1.92 13.06 -10.03
N ALA A 304 -1.59 11.78 -9.94
CA ALA A 304 -2.44 10.72 -10.47
C ALA A 304 -3.78 10.61 -9.73
N LEU A 305 -3.80 10.74 -8.40
CA LEU A 305 -5.02 10.73 -7.60
C LEU A 305 -6.00 11.86 -7.96
N ARG A 306 -5.48 13.02 -8.41
CA ARG A 306 -6.32 14.13 -8.90
C ARG A 306 -7.06 13.77 -10.19
N GLU A 307 -6.46 12.94 -11.04
CA GLU A 307 -7.02 12.54 -12.33
C GLU A 307 -7.94 11.31 -12.23
N GLY A 308 -7.82 10.50 -11.18
CA GLY A 308 -8.71 9.36 -10.88
C GLY A 308 -8.02 8.00 -10.89
N GLU A 309 -8.80 6.94 -10.66
CA GLU A 309 -8.30 5.57 -10.51
C GLU A 309 -7.42 5.10 -11.68
N GLY A 310 -7.86 5.36 -12.92
CA GLY A 310 -7.15 4.91 -14.11
C GLY A 310 -5.77 5.56 -14.25
N ALA A 311 -5.63 6.81 -13.81
CA ALA A 311 -4.36 7.51 -13.77
C ALA A 311 -3.39 6.91 -12.75
N VAL A 312 -3.87 6.57 -11.54
CA VAL A 312 -3.05 5.91 -10.51
C VAL A 312 -2.56 4.56 -11.02
N ARG A 313 -3.47 3.76 -11.62
CA ARG A 313 -3.11 2.47 -12.22
C ARG A 313 -2.07 2.62 -13.32
N GLN A 314 -2.21 3.61 -14.21
CA GLN A 314 -1.19 3.85 -15.26
C GLN A 314 0.16 4.25 -14.68
N LEU A 315 0.19 5.16 -13.70
CA LEU A 315 1.44 5.60 -13.10
C LEU A 315 2.18 4.43 -12.45
N VAL A 316 1.45 3.65 -11.67
CA VAL A 316 1.97 2.48 -10.96
C VAL A 316 2.36 1.35 -11.92
N LEU A 317 1.67 1.19 -13.05
CA LEU A 317 2.07 0.24 -14.09
C LEU A 317 3.38 0.66 -14.77
N ARG A 318 3.55 1.97 -15.04
CA ARG A 318 4.67 2.49 -15.82
C ARG A 318 5.95 2.67 -14.99
N GLN A 319 5.85 2.91 -13.69
CA GLN A 319 7.00 3.07 -12.78
C GLN A 319 8.02 4.13 -13.24
N VAL A 320 7.53 5.26 -13.74
CA VAL A 320 8.36 6.38 -14.23
C VAL A 320 7.88 7.70 -13.62
N PRO A 321 8.78 8.68 -13.38
CA PRO A 321 8.40 9.94 -12.76
C PRO A 321 7.39 10.72 -13.60
N VAL A 322 6.56 11.52 -12.93
CA VAL A 322 5.65 12.47 -13.58
C VAL A 322 6.41 13.76 -13.85
N ASN A 323 6.38 14.26 -15.10
CA ASN A 323 7.03 15.52 -15.44
C ASN A 323 6.06 16.70 -15.22
N PRO A 324 6.34 17.63 -14.28
CA PRO A 324 5.49 18.80 -14.07
C PRO A 324 5.48 19.77 -15.25
N ASP A 325 6.53 19.77 -16.08
CA ASP A 325 6.77 20.79 -17.11
C ASP A 325 6.35 20.40 -18.53
N SER A 326 5.62 19.29 -18.73
CA SER A 326 5.19 18.89 -20.07
C SER A 326 3.98 19.69 -20.60
N ARG A 327 3.91 21.00 -20.32
CA ARG A 327 3.15 21.91 -21.17
C ARG A 327 3.89 21.94 -22.51
N TRP A 328 3.37 21.21 -23.49
CA TRP A 328 3.90 21.24 -24.85
C TRP A 328 4.03 22.71 -25.30
N PRO A 329 5.16 23.17 -25.86
CA PRO A 329 5.32 24.53 -26.39
C PRO A 329 4.46 24.84 -27.64
N GLY A 330 3.36 24.09 -27.84
CA GLY A 330 2.66 23.96 -29.12
C GLY A 330 1.22 24.43 -29.12
N THR A 331 0.70 24.96 -28.01
CA THR A 331 -0.45 25.86 -28.13
C THR A 331 0.08 27.20 -28.63
N PHE A 332 0.23 27.31 -29.95
CA PHE A 332 0.30 28.61 -30.61
C PHE A 332 -1.02 29.33 -30.31
N SER A 333 -1.02 30.14 -29.26
CA SER A 333 -1.92 31.28 -29.20
C SER A 333 -1.54 32.16 -30.38
N LEU A 334 -2.33 32.15 -31.45
CA LEU A 334 -2.17 33.14 -32.52
C LEU A 334 -2.21 34.52 -31.85
N PRO A 335 -1.18 35.37 -32.03
CA PRO A 335 -1.27 36.73 -31.54
C PRO A 335 -2.48 37.39 -32.21
N SER A 336 -3.36 37.96 -31.38
CA SER A 336 -4.50 38.78 -31.79
C SER A 336 -4.03 40.10 -32.40
N ALA A 337 -3.32 40.01 -33.52
CA ALA A 337 -2.76 41.15 -34.23
C ALA A 337 -2.87 40.86 -35.73
N PHE A 338 -4.10 40.72 -36.23
CA PHE A 338 -4.53 41.08 -37.59
C PHE A 338 -6.06 40.93 -37.65
N VAL A 339 -6.77 41.78 -36.91
CA VAL A 339 -8.10 42.24 -37.35
C VAL A 339 -7.81 43.56 -38.04
N THR A 340 -7.49 43.48 -39.32
CA THR A 340 -7.57 44.62 -40.23
C THR A 340 -9.01 45.12 -40.21
N GLN A 341 -9.20 46.33 -39.70
CA GLN A 341 -10.30 47.17 -40.15
C GLN A 341 -10.18 47.32 -41.67
N SER A 342 -11.23 46.93 -42.39
CA SER A 342 -11.53 47.52 -43.69
C SER A 342 -13.02 47.42 -43.97
N SER A 343 -13.64 48.60 -43.94
CA SER A 343 -14.88 49.01 -44.61
C SER A 343 -16.20 48.44 -44.09
#